data_AF-A0A815UQK1-F1
#
_entry.id   AF-A0A815UQK1-F1
#
_cell.length_a   1.000
_cell.length_b   1.000
_cell.length_c   1.000
_cell.angle_alpha   90.00
_cell.angle_beta   90.00
_cell.angle_gamma   90.00
#
_symmetry.space_group_name_H-M   'P 1'
#
loop_
_entity.id
_entity.type
_entity.pdbx_description
1 polymer ?
#
loop_
_entity_poly.entity_id
_entity_poly.type
_entity_poly.pdbx_seq_one_letter_code
_entity_poly.pdbx_strand_id
1 'polypeptide(L)'
;DNEELNTTLLLHFFGKNGRDTLNYTEFKRFMEHLQTEVLEIEFTEFSHGFKTISDLDFAEILLRYTDLDRSTKKFILKKVKKSTDHPDGITFEQFKQFFAFLNNLEEFSVAMRFHQLSNKPISQGEYITS
;
A
#
# COMPACT_ATOMS: atom_id res chain seq x y z
N ASP A 1 29.90 -34.10 -9.25
CA ASP A 1 28.97 -33.65 -8.21
C ASP A 1 28.54 -32.22 -8.50
N ASN A 2 27.34 -32.08 -9.08
CA ASN A 2 26.67 -30.78 -9.15
C ASN A 2 26.02 -30.57 -7.79
N GLU A 3 26.56 -29.69 -6.96
CA GLU A 3 25.78 -29.10 -5.87
C GLU A 3 24.58 -28.40 -6.52
N GLU A 4 23.42 -29.05 -6.51
CA GLU A 4 22.15 -28.40 -6.84
C GLU A 4 22.02 -27.18 -5.92
N LEU A 5 22.04 -25.99 -6.52
CA LEU A 5 21.83 -24.71 -5.87
C LEU A 5 20.40 -24.64 -5.32
N ASN A 6 20.17 -25.31 -4.19
CA ASN A 6 18.92 -25.34 -3.46
C ASN A 6 18.72 -23.98 -2.77
N THR A 7 18.14 -23.03 -3.50
CA THR A 7 17.77 -21.74 -2.92
C THR A 7 16.54 -21.86 -2.04
N THR A 8 16.39 -20.98 -1.07
CA THR A 8 15.25 -20.97 -0.14
C THR A 8 13.90 -20.96 -0.87
N LEU A 9 13.78 -20.23 -1.99
CA LEU A 9 12.55 -20.19 -2.80
C LEU A 9 12.29 -21.51 -3.53
N LEU A 10 13.32 -22.14 -4.09
CA LEU A 10 13.18 -23.44 -4.76
C LEU A 10 12.76 -24.52 -3.76
N LEU A 11 13.38 -24.54 -2.58
CA LEU A 11 13.01 -25.44 -1.50
C LEU A 11 11.59 -25.19 -0.98
N HIS A 12 11.16 -23.93 -0.91
CA HIS A 12 9.83 -23.55 -0.46
C HIS A 12 8.73 -23.94 -1.48
N PHE A 13 8.99 -23.78 -2.77
CA PHE A 13 8.01 -24.05 -3.83
C PHE A 13 7.97 -25.50 -4.32
N PHE A 14 9.11 -26.19 -4.34
CA PHE A 14 9.23 -27.50 -4.98
C PHE A 14 9.71 -28.60 -4.02
N GLY A 15 9.89 -28.25 -2.74
CA GLY A 15 10.35 -29.16 -1.70
C GLY A 15 11.83 -29.52 -1.84
N LYS A 16 12.37 -30.24 -0.84
CA LYS A 16 13.80 -30.63 -0.80
C LYS A 16 14.23 -31.55 -1.96
N ASN A 17 13.27 -32.21 -2.59
CA ASN A 17 13.51 -33.15 -3.69
C ASN A 17 13.13 -32.55 -5.06
N GLY A 18 12.64 -31.31 -5.12
CA GLY A 18 12.24 -30.63 -6.37
C GLY A 18 11.04 -31.27 -7.08
N ARG A 19 10.20 -32.05 -6.38
CA ARG A 19 9.09 -32.82 -6.97
C ARG A 19 7.72 -32.25 -6.66
N ASP A 20 7.61 -31.36 -5.69
CA ASP A 20 6.35 -30.71 -5.40
C ASP A 20 6.03 -29.75 -6.55
N THR A 21 4.76 -29.43 -6.76
CA THR A 21 4.33 -28.53 -7.83
C THR A 21 3.73 -27.28 -7.24
N LEU A 22 4.10 -26.11 -7.77
CA LEU A 22 3.53 -24.83 -7.37
C LEU A 22 2.36 -24.46 -8.28
N ASN A 23 1.15 -24.41 -7.73
CA ASN A 23 -0.01 -23.92 -8.47
C ASN A 23 -0.19 -22.40 -8.33
N TYR A 24 -1.04 -21.83 -9.18
CA TYR A 24 -1.30 -20.39 -9.18
C TYR A 24 -1.80 -19.86 -7.83
N THR A 25 -2.68 -20.59 -7.14
CA THR A 25 -3.24 -20.17 -5.84
C THR A 25 -2.16 -20.10 -4.76
N GLU A 26 -1.23 -21.05 -4.74
CA GLU A 26 -0.09 -21.08 -3.83
C GLU A 26 0.88 -19.93 -4.13
N PHE A 27 1.21 -19.73 -5.40
CA PHE A 27 2.07 -18.62 -5.82
C PHE A 27 1.44 -17.26 -5.49
N LYS A 28 0.14 -17.08 -5.76
CA LYS A 28 -0.59 -15.86 -5.44
C LYS A 28 -0.54 -15.57 -3.94
N ARG A 29 -0.83 -16.57 -3.09
CA ARG A 29 -0.76 -16.43 -1.63
C ARG A 29 0.64 -16.05 -1.16
N PHE A 30 1.68 -16.67 -1.73
CA PHE A 30 3.06 -16.32 -1.42
C PHE A 30 3.34 -14.85 -1.74
N MET A 31 2.93 -14.37 -2.93
CA MET A 31 3.11 -12.97 -3.31
C MET A 31 2.33 -12.00 -2.41
N GLU A 32 1.11 -12.36 -2.00
CA GLU A 32 0.30 -11.56 -1.06
C GLU A 32 0.95 -11.46 0.33
N HIS A 33 1.52 -12.56 0.83
CA HIS A 33 2.27 -12.55 2.09
C HIS A 33 3.53 -11.70 1.99
N LEU A 34 4.32 -11.90 0.93
CA LEU A 34 5.54 -11.12 0.69
C LEU A 34 5.25 -9.62 0.58
N GLN A 35 4.20 -9.23 -0.14
CA GLN A 35 3.76 -7.84 -0.21
C GLN A 35 3.33 -7.30 1.16
N THR A 36 2.64 -8.12 1.96
CA THR A 36 2.24 -7.73 3.32
C THR A 36 3.46 -7.51 4.21
N GLU A 37 4.47 -8.39 4.15
CA GLU A 37 5.71 -8.25 4.92
C GLU A 37 6.49 -7.00 4.51
N VAL A 38 6.60 -6.72 3.20
CA VAL A 38 7.24 -5.49 2.71
C VAL A 38 6.52 -4.24 3.22
N LEU A 39 5.18 -4.23 3.16
CA LEU A 39 4.38 -3.12 3.68
C LEU A 39 4.52 -2.96 5.19
N GLU A 40 4.65 -4.05 5.94
CA GLU A 40 4.83 -4.01 7.39
C GLU A 40 6.20 -3.43 7.79
N ILE A 41 7.24 -3.74 7.02
CA ILE A 41 8.57 -3.13 7.18
C ILE A 41 8.50 -1.62 6.94
N GLU A 42 7.89 -1.19 5.83
CA GLU A 42 7.72 0.23 5.53
C GLU A 42 6.88 0.92 6.62
N PHE A 43 5.76 0.33 7.01
CA PHE A 43 4.91 0.87 8.08
C PHE A 43 5.70 1.07 9.37
N THR A 44 6.50 0.08 9.76
CA THR A 44 7.32 0.14 10.99
C THR A 44 8.38 1.24 10.92
N GLU A 45 8.99 1.44 9.75
CA GLU A 45 9.94 2.53 9.52
C GLU A 45 9.27 3.90 9.71
N PHE A 46 8.10 4.09 9.11
CA PHE A 46 7.37 5.36 9.16
C PHE A 46 6.61 5.59 10.47
N SER A 47 6.17 4.54 11.14
CA SER A 47 5.56 4.64 12.46
C SER A 47 6.60 4.84 13.56
N HIS A 48 7.89 4.81 13.23
CA HIS A 48 8.98 4.88 14.21
C HIS A 48 8.85 3.82 15.32
N GLY A 49 8.34 2.63 14.96
CA GLY A 49 8.06 1.54 15.90
C GLY A 49 6.79 1.68 16.73
N PHE A 50 5.98 2.73 16.52
CA PHE A 50 4.65 2.85 17.11
C PHE A 50 3.63 1.99 16.37
N LYS A 51 2.48 1.76 17.02
CA LYS A 51 1.36 0.97 16.45
C LYS A 51 0.57 1.73 15.37
N THR A 52 0.73 3.06 15.31
CA THR A 52 0.05 3.94 14.37
C THR A 52 1.02 4.96 13.81
N ILE A 53 0.72 5.45 12.61
CA ILE A 53 1.45 6.54 11.92
C ILE A 53 0.66 7.83 12.14
N SER A 54 1.34 8.97 12.35
CA SER A 54 0.66 10.26 12.45
C SER A 54 0.17 10.74 11.07
N ASP A 55 -0.86 11.58 11.03
CA ASP A 55 -1.36 12.18 9.77
C ASP A 55 -0.24 12.89 8.99
N LEU A 56 0.68 13.53 9.70
CA LEU A 56 1.79 14.24 9.09
C LEU A 56 2.79 13.28 8.46
N ASP A 57 3.19 12.23 9.19
CA ASP A 57 4.13 11.23 8.69
C ASP A 57 3.51 10.47 7.50
N PHE A 58 2.23 10.11 7.59
CA PHE A 58 1.51 9.48 6.49
C PHE A 58 1.46 10.39 5.25
N ALA A 59 1.18 11.69 5.43
CA ALA A 59 1.24 12.65 4.33
C ALA A 59 2.65 12.77 3.73
N GLU A 60 3.72 12.71 4.53
CA GLU A 60 5.09 12.72 4.04
C GLU A 60 5.42 11.48 3.17
N ILE A 61 4.92 10.30 3.56
CA ILE A 61 5.03 9.07 2.77
C ILE A 61 4.40 9.30 1.39
N LEU A 62 3.14 9.76 1.35
CA LEU A 62 2.42 9.95 0.09
C LEU A 62 3.13 10.97 -0.82
N LEU A 63 3.61 12.07 -0.25
CA LEU A 63 4.28 13.11 -1.01
C LEU A 63 5.65 12.66 -1.57
N ARG A 64 6.26 11.60 -1.01
CA ARG A 64 7.50 11.01 -1.56
C ARG A 64 7.28 10.43 -2.96
N TYR A 65 6.08 9.89 -3.23
CA TYR A 65 5.71 9.29 -4.52
C TYR A 65 5.11 10.30 -5.52
N THR A 66 5.29 11.60 -5.30
CA THR A 66 4.79 12.66 -6.19
C THR A 66 5.91 13.53 -6.74
N ASP A 67 5.73 14.01 -7.97
CA ASP A 67 6.64 14.95 -8.64
C ASP A 67 6.38 16.43 -8.26
N LEU A 68 5.74 16.67 -7.11
CA LEU A 68 5.45 18.03 -6.64
C LEU A 68 6.73 18.76 -6.23
N ASP A 69 6.77 20.07 -6.46
CA ASP A 69 7.90 20.89 -6.01
C ASP A 69 7.91 21.03 -4.47
N ARG A 70 9.09 21.39 -3.93
CA ARG A 70 9.29 21.49 -2.48
C ARG A 70 8.35 22.49 -1.81
N SER A 71 8.00 23.58 -2.48
CA SER A 71 7.13 24.61 -1.90
C SER A 71 5.70 24.11 -1.78
N THR A 72 5.21 23.38 -2.79
CA THR A 72 3.90 22.72 -2.78
C THR A 72 3.83 21.62 -1.72
N LYS A 73 4.84 20.74 -1.64
CA LYS A 73 4.91 19.70 -0.58
C LYS A 73 4.85 20.34 0.81
N LYS A 74 5.63 21.39 1.06
CA LYS A 74 5.62 22.12 2.34
C LYS A 74 4.27 22.77 2.65
N PHE A 75 3.57 23.28 1.64
CA PHE A 75 2.24 23.85 1.82
C PHE A 75 1.21 22.79 2.22
N ILE A 76 1.23 21.62 1.59
CA ILE A 76 0.36 20.49 1.93
C ILE A 76 0.62 20.03 3.37
N LEU A 77 1.87 19.79 3.74
CA LEU A 77 2.23 19.39 5.11
C LEU A 77 1.78 20.42 6.17
N LYS A 78 1.86 21.72 5.86
CA LYS A 78 1.33 22.76 6.75
C LYS A 78 -0.19 22.70 6.91
N LYS A 79 -0.93 22.27 5.87
CA LYS A 79 -2.38 22.09 5.96
C LYS A 79 -2.71 20.87 6.82
N VAL A 80 -2.05 19.74 6.56
CA VAL A 80 -2.23 18.50 7.33
C VAL A 80 -1.93 18.75 8.81
N LYS A 81 -0.83 19.42 9.14
CA LYS A 81 -0.48 19.75 10.53
C LYS A 81 -1.52 20.61 11.27
N LYS A 82 -2.34 21.38 10.54
CA LYS A 82 -3.39 22.23 11.12
C LYS A 82 -4.72 21.49 11.27
N SER A 83 -4.89 20.40 10.55
CA SER A 83 -6.03 19.50 10.68
C SER A 83 -5.70 18.47 11.76
N THR A 84 -6.68 18.15 12.59
CA THR A 84 -6.57 17.10 13.62
C THR A 84 -7.73 16.15 13.38
N ASP A 85 -7.73 15.54 12.19
CA ASP A 85 -8.85 14.72 11.75
C ASP A 85 -8.71 13.28 12.28
N HIS A 86 -7.50 12.78 12.56
CA HIS A 86 -7.28 11.42 13.08
C HIS A 86 -6.37 11.43 14.34
N PRO A 87 -6.93 11.74 15.52
CA PRO A 87 -6.15 11.80 16.77
C PRO A 87 -5.54 10.46 17.17
N ASP A 88 -6.12 9.34 16.72
CA ASP A 88 -5.63 7.98 17.02
C ASP A 88 -4.53 7.50 16.04
N GLY A 89 -4.28 8.27 14.97
CA GLY A 89 -3.34 7.93 13.90
C GLY A 89 -3.85 6.84 12.94
N ILE A 90 -3.05 6.54 11.92
CA ILE A 90 -3.32 5.54 10.89
C ILE A 90 -2.76 4.18 11.35
N THR A 91 -3.63 3.18 11.42
CA THR A 91 -3.24 1.79 11.73
C THR A 91 -2.61 1.09 10.52
N PHE A 92 -1.89 -0.02 10.76
CA PHE A 92 -1.32 -0.83 9.67
C PHE A 92 -2.38 -1.33 8.68
N GLU A 93 -3.56 -1.72 9.16
CA GLU A 93 -4.64 -2.19 8.31
C GLU A 93 -5.15 -1.08 7.37
N GLN A 94 -5.32 0.14 7.89
CA GLN A 94 -5.70 1.30 7.07
C GLN A 94 -4.60 1.66 6.06
N PHE A 95 -3.34 1.60 6.48
CA PHE A 95 -2.19 1.81 5.60
C PHE A 95 -2.19 0.79 4.46
N LYS A 96 -2.36 -0.50 4.76
CA LYS A 96 -2.44 -1.58 3.78
C LYS A 96 -3.61 -1.40 2.81
N GLN A 97 -4.80 -1.06 3.30
CA GLN A 97 -5.97 -0.79 2.47
C GLN A 97 -5.71 0.37 1.50
N PHE A 98 -5.04 1.42 1.97
CA PHE A 98 -4.70 2.57 1.13
C PHE A 98 -3.71 2.19 0.01
N PHE A 99 -2.68 1.39 0.30
CA PHE A 99 -1.74 0.93 -0.73
C PHE A 99 -2.37 -0.06 -1.70
N ALA A 100 -3.32 -0.89 -1.24
CA ALA A 100 -4.12 -1.72 -2.13
C ALA A 100 -4.97 -0.86 -3.09
N PHE A 101 -5.54 0.23 -2.60
CA PHE A 101 -6.24 1.21 -3.43
C PHE A 101 -5.29 1.87 -4.45
N LEU A 102 -4.07 2.24 -4.06
CA LEU A 102 -3.08 2.82 -4.98
C LEU A 102 -2.78 1.90 -6.17
N ASN A 103 -2.74 0.59 -5.95
CA ASN A 103 -2.52 -0.39 -7.01
C ASN A 103 -3.67 -0.46 -8.03
N ASN A 104 -4.86 0.01 -7.67
CA ASN A 104 -6.05 0.04 -8.52
C ASN A 104 -6.41 1.46 -9.00
N LEU A 105 -5.46 2.41 -8.94
CA LEU A 105 -5.71 3.82 -9.28
C LEU A 105 -6.21 4.05 -10.71
N GLU A 106 -5.81 3.21 -11.67
CA GLU A 106 -6.24 3.36 -13.05
C GLU A 106 -7.76 3.12 -13.16
N GLU A 107 -8.27 2.06 -12.54
CA GLU A 107 -9.70 1.76 -12.49
C GLU A 107 -10.48 2.86 -11.74
N PHE A 108 -9.94 3.34 -10.62
CA PHE A 108 -10.51 4.48 -9.90
C PHE A 108 -10.54 5.76 -10.76
N SER A 109 -9.50 6.04 -11.54
CA SER A 109 -9.43 7.22 -12.40
C SER A 109 -10.49 7.18 -13.51
N VAL A 110 -10.78 5.99 -14.04
CA VAL A 110 -11.84 5.77 -15.03
C VAL A 110 -13.20 6.00 -14.41
N ALA A 111 -13.46 5.44 -13.22
CA ALA A 111 -14.70 5.65 -12.48
C ALA A 111 -14.92 7.14 -12.15
N MET A 112 -13.88 7.84 -11.69
CA MET A 112 -13.93 9.28 -11.39
C MET A 112 -14.24 10.14 -12.62
N ARG A 113 -13.63 9.82 -13.78
CA ARG A 113 -13.94 10.51 -15.05
C ARG A 113 -15.39 10.30 -15.44
N PHE A 114 -15.91 9.08 -15.31
CA PHE A 114 -17.29 8.75 -15.61
C PHE A 114 -18.27 9.54 -14.70
N HIS A 115 -17.94 9.68 -13.42
CA HIS A 115 -18.72 10.48 -12.47
C HIS A 115 -18.67 11.99 -12.74
N GLN A 116 -17.50 12.55 -13.05
CA GLN A 116 -17.35 13.96 -13.42
C GLN A 116 -18.16 14.31 -14.67
N LEU A 117 -18.18 13.42 -15.66
CA LEU A 117 -19.00 13.57 -16.87
C LEU A 117 -20.51 13.46 -16.58
N SER A 118 -20.89 12.80 -15.48
CA SER A 118 -22.28 12.62 -15.04
C SER A 118 -22.81 13.80 -14.20
N ASN A 119 -21.99 14.83 -13.92
CA ASN A 119 -22.34 16.07 -13.22
C ASN A 119 -22.99 15.88 -11.82
N LYS A 120 -22.71 14.75 -11.16
CA LYS A 120 -23.20 14.46 -9.81
C LYS A 120 -22.09 14.74 -8.78
N PRO A 121 -22.35 15.55 -7.73
CA PRO A 121 -21.39 15.73 -6.64
C PRO A 121 -21.20 14.42 -5.88
N ILE A 122 -19.94 14.07 -5.59
CA ILE A 122 -19.58 12.84 -4.89
C ILE A 122 -19.94 12.98 -3.41
N SER A 123 -20.73 12.04 -2.89
CA SER A 123 -21.02 11.92 -1.46
C SER A 123 -19.98 11.07 -0.74
N GLN A 124 -19.76 11.31 0.55
CA GLN A 124 -18.76 10.59 1.36
C GLN A 124 -18.98 9.06 1.37
N GLY A 125 -20.22 8.59 1.16
CA GLY A 125 -20.54 7.16 1.06
C GLY A 125 -20.10 6.50 -0.25
N GLU A 126 -20.09 7.22 -1.37
CA GLU A 126 -19.65 6.70 -2.68
C GLU A 126 -18.12 6.59 -2.75
N TYR A 127 -17.40 7.44 -2.02
CA TYR A 127 -15.92 7.43 -1.95
C TYR A 127 -15.33 6.18 -1.29
N ILE A 128 -16.06 5.54 -0.37
CA ILE A 128 -15.58 4.37 0.41
C ILE A 128 -15.83 3.04 -0.33
N THR A 129 -16.72 3.03 -1.32
CA THR A 129 -17.18 1.80 -2.01
C THR A 129 -16.58 1.65 -3.41
N SER A 130 -15.77 2.62 -3.86
CA SER A 130 -15.16 2.67 -5.20
C SER A 130 -13.71 2.19 -5.20
#